data_AF-A0AA90SP57-F1
#
_entry.id   AF-A0AA90SP57-F1
#
_cell.length_a   1.000
_cell.length_b   1.000
_cell.length_c   1.000
_cell.angle_alpha   90.00
_cell.angle_beta   90.00
_cell.angle_gamma   90.00
#
_symmetry.space_group_name_H-M   'P 1'
#
loop_
_entity.id
_entity.type
_entity.pdbx_description
1 polymer ?
#
loop_
_entity_poly.entity_id
_entity_poly.type
_entity_poly.pdbx_seq_one_letter_code
_entity_poly.pdbx_strand_id
1 'polypeptide(L)'
;MIEAKQCRPNKNKHGDSTQDPEADWNVKVGSDGKRKSTYGYKAHINVDEDGFIKSTDYTAGNVHDFNCFTELLSADESAAYADSAYRSQSHDQWLAELSIDNRVIKRVYRNTPLDEKSKKFNQLHSGVRCTVERVFGVLKQYYEMAKAHVIWV
;
A
#
# COMPACT_ATOMS: atom_id res chain seq x y z
N MET A 1 6.00 -9.57 -4.38
CA MET A 1 7.08 -9.62 -3.38
C MET A 1 7.76 -10.95 -3.50
N ILE A 2 8.92 -10.96 -4.15
CA ILE A 2 9.86 -12.08 -4.03
C ILE A 2 10.37 -12.02 -2.58
N GLU A 3 9.93 -12.94 -1.74
CA GLU A 3 10.35 -12.98 -0.34
C GLU A 3 11.76 -13.57 -0.27
N ALA A 4 12.76 -12.75 0.07
CA ALA A 4 14.08 -13.27 0.35
C ALA A 4 14.03 -14.09 1.65
N LYS A 5 14.32 -15.39 1.53
CA LYS A 5 14.16 -16.44 2.55
C LYS A 5 15.00 -16.28 3.83
N GLN A 6 15.64 -15.13 4.07
CA GLN A 6 16.59 -14.99 5.17
C GLN A 6 16.68 -13.55 5.71
N CYS A 7 16.59 -13.42 7.04
CA CYS A 7 16.77 -12.17 7.80
C CYS A 7 18.22 -11.62 7.79
N ARG A 8 19.15 -12.21 7.04
CA ARG A 8 20.54 -11.77 6.95
C ARG A 8 21.01 -11.82 5.49
N PRO A 9 21.74 -10.80 5.00
CA PRO A 9 22.39 -10.88 3.70
C PRO A 9 23.33 -12.09 3.70
N ASN A 10 23.08 -13.04 2.80
CA ASN A 10 24.10 -14.03 2.48
C ASN A 10 25.23 -13.28 1.81
N LYS A 11 26.43 -13.39 2.38
CA LYS A 11 27.62 -12.87 1.75
C LYS A 11 28.14 -13.93 0.78
N ASN A 12 28.51 -13.52 -0.42
CA ASN A 12 29.24 -14.38 -1.34
C ASN A 12 30.64 -14.70 -0.76
N LYS A 13 31.40 -15.56 -1.44
CA LYS A 13 32.78 -15.91 -1.03
C LYS A 13 33.71 -14.69 -0.93
N HIS A 14 33.36 -13.57 -1.57
CA HIS A 14 34.10 -12.31 -1.60
C HIS A 14 33.63 -11.30 -0.53
N GLY A 15 32.57 -11.59 0.22
CA GLY A 15 32.03 -10.73 1.26
C GLY A 15 30.91 -9.78 0.80
N ASP A 16 30.58 -9.77 -0.49
CA ASP A 16 29.50 -8.93 -1.04
C ASP A 16 28.13 -9.52 -0.75
N SER A 17 27.12 -8.66 -0.63
CA SER A 17 25.74 -9.10 -0.50
C SER A 17 25.28 -9.82 -1.77
N THR A 18 24.72 -11.02 -1.63
CA THR A 18 24.04 -11.73 -2.73
C THR A 18 22.60 -11.23 -2.96
N GLN A 19 22.18 -10.21 -2.21
CA GLN A 19 20.84 -9.62 -2.33
C GLN A 19 20.81 -8.55 -3.43
N ASP A 20 19.61 -8.31 -3.97
CA ASP A 20 19.37 -7.31 -5.01
C ASP A 20 19.67 -5.88 -4.50
N PRO A 21 20.62 -5.13 -5.09
CA PRO A 21 21.02 -3.82 -4.60
C PRO A 21 19.91 -2.76 -4.62
N GLU A 22 18.86 -2.95 -5.43
CA GLU A 22 17.72 -2.01 -5.53
C GLU A 22 16.60 -2.34 -4.52
N ALA A 23 16.68 -3.49 -3.84
CA ALA A 23 15.75 -3.89 -2.79
C ALA A 23 16.25 -3.48 -1.40
N ASP A 24 15.31 -3.19 -0.49
CA ASP A 24 15.64 -2.82 0.89
C ASP A 24 14.69 -3.43 1.93
N TRP A 25 15.05 -3.28 3.20
CA TRP A 25 14.37 -3.83 4.36
C TRP A 25 13.20 -2.96 4.80
N ASN A 26 12.00 -3.55 4.77
CA ASN A 26 10.84 -3.05 5.50
C ASN A 26 10.86 -3.64 6.92
N VAL A 27 10.83 -2.80 7.95
CA VAL A 27 10.80 -3.28 9.33
C VAL A 27 9.61 -2.71 10.09
N LYS A 28 8.74 -3.61 10.57
CA LYS A 28 7.53 -3.25 11.32
C LYS A 28 7.46 -4.00 12.64
N VAL A 29 6.85 -3.38 13.64
CA VAL A 29 6.47 -4.06 14.89
C VAL A 29 5.09 -4.68 14.65
N GLY A 30 4.99 -6.00 14.80
CA GLY A 30 3.72 -6.71 14.70
C GLY A 30 2.82 -6.43 15.89
N SER A 31 1.53 -6.79 15.78
CA SER A 31 0.55 -6.69 16.87
C SER A 31 0.92 -7.54 18.10
N ASP A 32 1.81 -8.52 17.90
CA ASP A 32 2.43 -9.37 18.94
C ASP A 32 3.62 -8.66 19.65
N GLY A 33 3.91 -7.41 19.32
CA GLY A 33 5.04 -6.65 19.83
C GLY A 33 6.39 -7.06 19.24
N LYS A 34 6.42 -8.04 18.33
CA LYS A 34 7.67 -8.56 17.75
C LYS A 34 8.05 -7.78 16.50
N ARG A 35 9.34 -7.49 16.36
CA ARG A 35 9.90 -6.87 15.15
C ARG A 35 9.91 -7.90 14.01
N LYS A 36 9.23 -7.57 12.92
CA LYS A 36 9.19 -8.35 11.68
C LYS A 36 9.86 -7.54 10.59
N SER A 37 10.99 -8.04 10.10
CA SER A 37 11.74 -7.48 8.99
C SER A 37 11.45 -8.29 7.73
N THR A 38 11.25 -7.62 6.60
CA THR A 38 11.05 -8.27 5.30
C THR A 38 11.86 -7.51 4.26
N TYR A 39 12.66 -8.22 3.48
CA TYR A 39 13.49 -7.65 2.45
C TYR A 39 12.86 -7.84 1.08
N GLY A 40 12.88 -6.81 0.24
CA GLY A 40 12.38 -6.88 -1.13
C GLY A 40 11.78 -5.57 -1.59
N TYR A 41 10.84 -5.68 -2.52
CA TYR A 41 10.08 -4.56 -3.08
C TYR A 41 8.64 -4.52 -2.54
N LYS A 42 8.05 -3.34 -2.59
CA LYS A 42 6.61 -3.11 -2.48
C LYS A 42 6.06 -2.81 -3.86
N ALA A 43 4.96 -3.46 -4.22
CA ALA A 43 4.18 -3.09 -5.38
C ALA A 43 3.09 -2.13 -4.94
N HIS A 44 2.94 -1.04 -5.68
CA HIS A 44 1.84 -0.10 -5.61
C HIS A 44 1.00 -0.25 -6.86
N ILE A 45 -0.29 -0.51 -6.71
CA ILE A 45 -1.17 -0.81 -7.84
C ILE A 45 -2.30 0.20 -7.80
N ASN A 46 -2.68 0.70 -8.98
CA ASN A 46 -3.90 1.46 -9.21
C ASN A 46 -4.93 0.54 -9.87
N VAL A 47 -6.07 0.36 -9.21
CA VAL A 47 -7.17 -0.50 -9.68
C VAL A 47 -8.46 0.31 -9.74
N ASP A 48 -9.28 0.07 -10.76
CA ASP A 48 -10.62 0.65 -10.83
C ASP A 48 -11.69 -0.17 -10.10
N GLU A 49 -12.94 0.28 -10.16
CA GLU A 49 -14.07 -0.36 -9.51
C GLU A 49 -14.43 -1.75 -10.06
N ASP A 50 -14.06 -2.04 -11.31
CA ASP A 50 -14.27 -3.32 -11.99
C ASP A 50 -13.13 -4.32 -11.75
N GLY A 51 -12.01 -3.86 -11.18
CA GLY A 51 -10.83 -4.67 -10.88
C GLY A 51 -9.76 -4.64 -11.98
N PHE A 52 -9.86 -3.72 -12.94
CA PHE A 52 -8.83 -3.50 -13.95
C PHE A 52 -7.66 -2.71 -13.36
N ILE A 53 -6.45 -3.16 -13.67
CA ILE A 53 -5.21 -2.51 -13.21
C ILE A 53 -4.88 -1.38 -14.19
N LYS A 54 -5.04 -0.13 -13.76
CA LYS A 54 -4.75 1.08 -14.55
C LYS A 54 -3.25 1.39 -14.60
N SER A 55 -2.59 1.30 -13.45
CA SER A 55 -1.14 1.56 -13.34
C SER A 55 -0.52 0.72 -12.21
N THR A 56 0.78 0.51 -12.31
CA THR A 56 1.56 -0.19 -11.28
C THR A 56 2.90 0.49 -11.12
N ASP A 57 3.33 0.65 -9.89
CA ASP A 57 4.64 1.15 -9.53
C ASP A 57 5.31 0.20 -8.51
N TYR A 58 6.64 0.21 -8.46
CA TYR A 58 7.42 -0.66 -7.59
C TYR A 58 8.51 0.14 -6.89
N THR A 59 8.54 0.03 -5.56
CA THR A 59 9.53 0.71 -4.74
C THR A 59 10.28 -0.26 -3.84
N ALA A 60 11.46 0.16 -3.39
CA ALA A 60 12.19 -0.58 -2.37
C ALA A 60 11.36 -0.71 -1.09
N GLY A 61 11.51 -1.84 -0.37
CA GLY A 61 10.64 -2.17 0.76
C GLY A 61 10.65 -1.16 1.92
N ASN A 62 11.70 -0.37 2.05
CA ASN A 62 11.86 0.70 3.04
C ASN A 62 11.06 1.97 2.70
N VAL A 63 10.67 2.18 1.43
CA VAL A 63 9.97 3.38 0.99
C VAL A 63 8.62 3.47 1.68
N HIS A 64 8.30 4.67 2.16
CA HIS A 64 7.04 4.93 2.84
C HIS A 64 5.94 5.16 1.81
N ASP A 65 4.83 4.43 1.94
CA ASP A 65 3.74 4.37 0.95
C ASP A 65 3.17 5.77 0.60
N PHE A 66 3.30 6.74 1.51
CA PHE A 66 2.99 8.15 1.30
C PHE A 66 3.58 8.73 -0.01
N ASN A 67 4.82 8.39 -0.36
CA ASN A 67 5.52 8.99 -1.50
C ASN A 67 4.93 8.55 -2.85
N CYS A 68 4.32 7.38 -2.91
CA CYS A 68 3.83 6.80 -4.17
C CYS A 68 2.41 7.28 -4.53
N PHE A 69 1.71 7.93 -3.60
CA PHE A 69 0.28 8.23 -3.74
C PHE A 69 -0.04 9.11 -4.95
N THR A 70 0.72 10.18 -5.13
CA THR A 70 0.50 11.15 -6.21
C THR A 70 0.99 10.63 -7.56
N GLU A 71 1.94 9.70 -7.58
CA GLU A 71 2.54 9.17 -8.81
C GLU A 71 1.65 8.10 -9.47
N LEU A 72 0.81 7.42 -8.69
CA LEU A 72 -0.09 6.38 -9.19
C LEU A 72 -1.39 6.92 -9.79
N LEU A 73 -1.77 8.13 -9.43
CA LEU A 73 -3.02 8.78 -9.83
C LEU A 73 -2.78 9.62 -11.08
N SER A 74 -3.64 9.45 -12.08
CA SER A 74 -3.53 10.15 -13.38
C SER A 74 -4.15 11.55 -13.35
N ALA A 75 -4.70 11.97 -12.20
CA ALA A 75 -5.36 13.26 -11.97
C ALA A 75 -6.66 13.49 -12.77
N ASP A 76 -7.19 12.45 -13.43
CA ASP A 76 -8.44 12.47 -14.21
C ASP A 76 -9.55 11.65 -13.51
N GLU A 77 -9.27 11.14 -12.32
CA GLU A 77 -10.17 10.23 -11.65
C GLU A 77 -11.19 10.98 -10.78
N SER A 78 -12.44 10.53 -10.82
CA SER A 78 -13.53 11.22 -10.08
C SER A 78 -13.41 11.10 -8.56
N ALA A 79 -12.84 10.00 -8.05
CA ALA A 79 -12.71 9.75 -6.62
C ALA A 79 -11.50 8.86 -6.34
N ALA A 80 -10.66 9.24 -5.36
CA ALA A 80 -9.52 8.43 -4.95
C ALA A 80 -9.81 7.74 -3.62
N TYR A 81 -9.69 6.42 -3.63
CA TYR A 81 -9.82 5.58 -2.47
C TYR A 81 -8.47 4.96 -2.12
N ALA A 82 -8.18 4.89 -0.83
CA ALA A 82 -6.96 4.25 -0.37
C ALA A 82 -7.09 3.79 1.07
N ASP A 83 -6.12 2.98 1.51
CA ASP A 83 -5.96 2.69 2.92
C ASP A 83 -5.62 3.96 3.70
N SER A 84 -6.01 3.98 4.97
CA SER A 84 -5.64 5.00 5.93
C SER A 84 -4.14 5.31 6.04
N ALA A 85 -3.27 4.39 5.62
CA ALA A 85 -1.82 4.62 5.52
C ALA A 85 -1.45 5.75 4.54
N TYR A 86 -2.29 5.99 3.52
CA TYR A 86 -2.11 7.06 2.54
C TYR A 86 -2.72 8.39 2.99
N ARG A 87 -3.34 8.44 4.17
CA ARG A 87 -3.97 9.67 4.65
C ARG A 87 -2.92 10.69 5.09
N SER A 88 -2.98 11.88 4.50
CA SER A 88 -2.17 13.05 4.88
C SER A 88 -2.90 14.34 4.55
N GLN A 89 -2.62 15.41 5.30
CA GLN A 89 -3.15 16.74 4.99
C GLN A 89 -2.69 17.23 3.61
N SER A 90 -1.46 16.89 3.20
CA SER A 90 -0.95 17.23 1.87
C SER A 90 -1.74 16.53 0.76
N HIS A 91 -2.11 15.26 0.94
CA HIS A 91 -2.94 14.53 -0.01
C HIS A 91 -4.38 15.04 -0.03
N ASP A 92 -4.93 15.39 1.14
CA ASP A 92 -6.25 15.99 1.22
C ASP A 92 -6.33 17.31 0.44
N GLN A 93 -5.28 18.15 0.51
CA GLN A 93 -5.16 19.38 -0.28
C GLN A 93 -4.97 19.12 -1.77
N TRP A 94 -4.06 18.23 -2.13
CA TRP A 94 -3.77 17.89 -3.52
C TRP A 94 -4.99 17.30 -4.24
N LEU A 95 -5.75 16.41 -3.58
CA LEU A 95 -7.00 15.88 -4.12
C LEU A 95 -8.06 16.99 -4.29
N ALA A 96 -8.13 17.93 -3.35
CA ALA A 96 -9.05 19.06 -3.45
C ALA A 96 -8.70 20.01 -4.60
N GLU A 97 -7.41 20.26 -4.85
CA GLU A 97 -6.92 21.05 -5.99
C GLU A 97 -7.30 20.41 -7.33
N LEU A 98 -7.24 19.08 -7.41
CA LEU A 98 -7.61 18.31 -8.59
C LEU A 98 -9.12 18.03 -8.69
N SER A 99 -9.93 18.50 -7.75
CA SER A 99 -11.37 18.22 -7.66
C SER A 99 -11.71 16.72 -7.61
N ILE A 100 -10.81 15.91 -7.05
CA ILE A 100 -10.98 14.47 -6.87
C ILE A 100 -11.61 14.20 -5.49
N ASP A 101 -12.68 13.41 -5.45
CA ASP A 101 -13.34 13.08 -4.19
C ASP A 101 -12.45 12.17 -3.33
N ASN A 102 -12.11 12.62 -2.12
CA ASN A 102 -11.22 11.90 -1.23
C ASN A 102 -11.97 10.85 -0.42
N ARG A 103 -11.84 9.59 -0.87
CA ARG A 103 -12.46 8.40 -0.28
C ARG A 103 -11.49 7.53 0.51
N VAL A 104 -10.41 8.12 1.02
CA VAL A 104 -9.42 7.43 1.86
C VAL A 104 -10.06 7.01 3.19
N ILE A 105 -9.88 5.72 3.54
CA ILE A 105 -10.44 5.11 4.76
C ILE A 105 -9.99 5.87 6.00
N LYS A 106 -10.94 6.16 6.89
CA LYS A 106 -10.65 6.86 8.15
C LYS A 106 -10.13 5.86 9.19
N ARG A 107 -8.99 6.16 9.81
CA ARG A 107 -8.42 5.34 10.90
C ARG A 107 -8.73 5.90 12.28
N VAL A 108 -8.69 5.00 13.25
CA VAL A 108 -8.67 5.30 14.69
C VAL A 108 -7.28 5.82 15.06
N TYR A 109 -7.21 6.80 15.97
CA TYR A 109 -5.96 7.25 16.57
C TYR A 109 -5.92 6.85 18.05
N ARG A 110 -4.72 6.85 18.64
CA ARG A 110 -4.56 6.53 20.06
C ARG A 110 -5.41 7.50 20.90
N ASN A 111 -6.30 6.95 21.73
CA ASN A 111 -7.26 7.68 22.55
C ASN A 111 -8.33 8.47 21.78
N THR A 112 -8.51 8.23 20.48
CA THR A 112 -9.54 8.88 19.67
C THR A 112 -10.33 7.83 18.91
N PRO A 113 -11.46 7.35 19.47
CA PRO A 113 -12.32 6.39 18.79
C PRO A 113 -12.91 6.98 17.50
N LEU A 114 -13.26 6.10 16.57
CA LEU A 114 -13.86 6.52 15.31
C LEU A 114 -15.31 6.98 15.55
N ASP A 115 -15.64 8.17 15.05
CA ASP A 115 -16.99 8.70 15.10
C ASP A 115 -17.96 7.87 14.24
N GLU A 116 -19.25 7.86 14.59
CA GLU A 116 -20.27 7.04 13.89
C GLU A 116 -20.39 7.42 12.41
N LYS A 117 -20.19 8.69 12.07
CA LYS A 117 -20.15 9.16 10.67
C LYS A 117 -18.99 8.51 9.90
N SER A 118 -17.81 8.44 10.51
CA SER A 118 -16.63 7.85 9.91
C SER A 118 -16.74 6.32 9.81
N LYS A 119 -17.44 5.67 10.74
CA LYS A 119 -17.78 4.24 10.63
C LYS A 119 -18.70 3.97 9.44
N LYS A 120 -19.77 4.76 9.29
CA LYS A 120 -20.70 4.64 8.14
C LYS A 120 -19.99 4.90 6.81
N PHE A 121 -19.11 5.88 6.76
CA PHE A 121 -18.27 6.16 5.60
C PHE A 121 -17.40 4.95 5.22
N ASN A 122 -16.66 4.39 6.18
CA ASN A 122 -15.84 3.20 5.95
C ASN A 122 -16.70 1.99 5.53
N GLN A 123 -17.91 1.85 6.08
CA GLN A 123 -18.84 0.77 5.72
C GLN A 123 -19.34 0.91 4.27
N LEU A 124 -19.69 2.13 3.84
CA LEU A 124 -20.14 2.39 2.48
C LEU A 124 -19.05 2.01 1.45
N HIS A 125 -17.80 2.34 1.75
CA HIS A 125 -16.67 2.10 0.84
C HIS A 125 -16.05 0.69 0.97
N SER A 126 -16.55 -0.13 1.89
CA SER A 126 -16.06 -1.50 2.09
C SER A 126 -16.32 -2.40 0.87
N GLY A 127 -17.41 -2.18 0.13
CA GLY A 127 -17.74 -2.98 -1.06
C GLY A 127 -16.70 -2.84 -2.17
N VAL A 128 -16.27 -1.61 -2.47
CA VAL A 128 -15.22 -1.33 -3.47
C VAL A 128 -13.90 -1.98 -3.05
N ARG A 129 -13.58 -1.93 -1.75
CA ARG A 129 -12.39 -2.58 -1.20
C ARG A 129 -12.40 -4.10 -1.42
N CYS A 130 -13.56 -4.77 -1.39
CA CYS A 130 -13.64 -6.21 -1.65
C CYS A 130 -13.19 -6.59 -3.07
N THR A 131 -13.52 -5.78 -4.09
CA THR A 131 -13.05 -6.01 -5.47
C THR A 131 -11.53 -5.92 -5.55
N VAL A 132 -10.95 -4.91 -4.92
CA VAL A 132 -9.50 -4.71 -4.85
C VAL A 132 -8.79 -5.84 -4.10
N GLU A 133 -9.36 -6.26 -2.97
CA GLU A 133 -8.83 -7.41 -2.20
C GLU A 133 -8.87 -8.71 -3.00
N ARG A 134 -9.86 -8.88 -3.89
CA ARG A 134 -9.92 -10.01 -4.82
C ARG A 134 -8.79 -9.98 -5.84
N VAL A 135 -8.53 -8.84 -6.48
CA VAL A 135 -7.38 -8.66 -7.40
C VAL A 135 -6.08 -9.01 -6.67
N PHE A 136 -5.93 -8.55 -5.44
CA PHE A 136 -4.75 -8.86 -4.64
C PHE A 136 -4.65 -10.34 -4.26
N GLY A 137 -5.78 -10.99 -3.95
CA GLY A 137 -5.83 -12.43 -3.72
C GLY A 137 -5.30 -13.22 -4.92
N VAL A 138 -5.72 -12.82 -6.14
CA VAL A 138 -5.24 -13.41 -7.39
C VAL A 138 -3.74 -13.15 -7.57
N LEU A 139 -3.28 -11.90 -7.40
CA LEU A 139 -1.86 -11.54 -7.51
C LEU A 139 -0.98 -12.32 -6.52
N LYS A 140 -1.46 -12.50 -5.29
CA LYS A 140 -0.78 -13.29 -4.27
C LYS A 140 -0.71 -14.77 -4.59
N GLN A 141 -1.82 -15.34 -5.05
CA GLN A 141 -1.95 -16.77 -5.26
C GLN A 141 -1.18 -17.24 -6.49
N TYR A 142 -1.20 -16.46 -7.58
CA TYR A 142 -0.63 -16.88 -8.86
C TYR A 142 0.72 -16.24 -9.18
N TYR A 143 1.03 -15.06 -8.63
CA TYR A 143 2.25 -14.31 -8.95
C TYR A 143 3.19 -14.18 -7.75
N GLU A 144 2.99 -15.00 -6.72
CA GLU A 144 3.79 -15.04 -5.49
C GLU A 144 3.98 -13.66 -4.83
N MET A 145 2.99 -12.76 -4.98
CA MET A 145 3.12 -11.39 -4.50
C MET A 145 2.81 -11.24 -2.99
N ALA A 146 3.72 -11.67 -2.10
CA ALA A 146 3.46 -11.71 -0.65
C ALA A 146 2.95 -10.40 0.01
N LYS A 147 3.41 -9.21 -0.41
CA LYS A 147 2.91 -7.89 0.02
C LYS A 147 2.80 -6.94 -1.18
N ALA A 148 1.62 -6.39 -1.39
CA ALA A 148 1.37 -5.24 -2.25
C ALA A 148 0.46 -4.27 -1.49
N HIS A 149 0.61 -2.99 -1.80
CA HIS A 149 -0.19 -1.90 -1.29
C HIS A 149 -0.95 -1.34 -2.50
N VAL A 150 -2.22 -1.02 -2.37
CA VAL A 150 -3.04 -0.59 -3.52
C VAL A 150 -3.68 0.75 -3.18
N ILE A 151 -3.67 1.64 -4.17
CA ILE A 151 -4.52 2.83 -4.23
C ILE A 151 -5.56 2.51 -5.30
N TRP A 152 -6.82 2.87 -5.10
CA TRP A 152 -7.85 2.59 -6.10
C TRP A 152 -8.63 3.85 -6.42
N VAL A 153 -9.03 4.01 -7.68
CA VAL A 153 -9.66 5.23 -8.20
C VAL A 153 -10.82 4.91 -9.10
#